data_AF-A0A6X3ZHA1-F1
#
_entry.id   AF-A0A6X3ZHA1-F1
#
_cell.length_a   1.000
_cell.length_b   1.000
_cell.length_c   1.000
_cell.angle_alpha   90.00
_cell.angle_beta   90.00
_cell.angle_gamma   90.00
#
_symmetry.space_group_name_H-M   'P 1'
#
loop_
_entity.id
_entity.type
_entity.pdbx_description
1 polymer ?
#
loop_
_entity_poly.entity_id
_entity_poly.type
_entity_poly.pdbx_seq_one_letter_code
_entity_poly.pdbx_strand_id
1 'polypeptide(L)' 'MQPITFLEDCLTKFPTPRQAEREVEKRFNIWLPVIAGIATKEEVETATSYELAIWCEVARQKIELMRGGV' A
#
# COMPACT_ATOMS: atom_id res chain seq x y z
N MET A 1 19.68 33.96 -4.18
CA MET A 1 18.65 33.37 -3.30
C MET A 1 17.54 32.80 -4.19
N GLN A 2 17.41 31.48 -4.26
CA GLN A 2 16.17 30.84 -4.76
C GLN A 2 15.72 29.76 -3.76
N PRO A 3 14.96 30.14 -2.71
CA PRO A 3 14.36 29.17 -1.80
C PRO A 3 12.91 28.77 -2.19
N ILE A 4 12.28 29.49 -3.12
CA ILE A 4 10.83 29.41 -3.33
C ILE A 4 10.43 28.21 -4.21
N THR A 5 11.25 27.85 -5.20
CA THR A 5 10.94 26.75 -6.14
C THR A 5 10.89 25.38 -5.48
N PHE A 6 11.72 25.12 -4.46
CA PHE A 6 11.72 23.83 -3.75
C PHE A 6 10.43 23.60 -2.93
N LEU A 7 9.91 24.64 -2.27
CA LEU A 7 8.69 24.56 -1.47
C LEU A 7 7.43 24.43 -2.34
N GLU A 8 7.35 25.15 -3.46
CA GLU A 8 6.26 24.97 -4.43
C GLU A 8 6.27 23.57 -5.06
N ASP A 9 7.45 23.03 -5.38
CA ASP A 9 7.59 21.67 -5.87
C ASP A 9 7.15 20.64 -4.83
N CYS A 10 7.47 20.82 -3.55
CA CYS A 10 7.03 19.92 -2.48
C CYS A 10 5.50 19.90 -2.31
N LEU A 11 4.83 21.04 -2.54
CA LEU A 11 3.37 21.18 -2.40
C LEU A 11 2.59 20.73 -3.64
N THR A 12 3.24 20.67 -4.82
CA THR A 12 2.57 20.35 -6.09
C THR A 12 2.98 19.02 -6.70
N LYS A 13 4.19 18.50 -6.41
CA LYS A 13 4.70 17.23 -6.97
C LYS A 13 4.43 16.02 -6.08
N PHE A 14 4.16 16.22 -4.79
CA PHE A 14 3.88 15.13 -3.86
C PHE A 14 2.42 15.16 -3.41
N PRO A 15 1.74 14.01 -3.35
CA PRO A 15 0.38 13.96 -2.84
C PRO A 15 0.34 14.41 -1.38
N THR A 16 -0.66 15.21 -1.02
CA THR A 16 -0.98 15.48 0.38
C THR A 16 -1.26 14.16 1.12
N PRO A 17 -1.12 14.10 2.45
CA PRO A 17 -1.38 12.87 3.22
C PRO A 17 -2.75 12.25 2.91
N ARG A 18 -3.78 13.09 2.77
CA ARG A 18 -5.14 12.67 2.43
C ARG A 18 -5.27 12.13 1.00
N GLN A 19 -4.51 12.65 0.05
CA GLN A 19 -4.46 12.11 -1.31
C GLN A 19 -3.73 10.75 -1.31
N ALA A 20 -2.61 10.63 -0.59
CA ALA A 20 -1.87 9.39 -0.46
C ALA A 20 -2.73 8.28 0.19
N GLU A 21 -3.44 8.60 1.27
CA GLU A 21 -4.39 7.70 1.93
C GLU A 21 -5.44 7.18 0.95
N ARG A 22 -6.09 8.07 0.20
CA ARG A 22 -7.08 7.69 -0.83
C ARG A 22 -6.51 6.79 -1.92
N GLU A 23 -5.29 7.04 -2.37
CA GLU A 23 -4.66 6.18 -3.38
C GLU A 23 -4.29 4.79 -2.84
N VAL A 24 -3.91 4.72 -1.56
CA VAL A 24 -3.71 3.43 -0.86
C VAL A 24 -5.04 2.69 -0.74
N GLU A 25 -6.11 3.35 -0.31
CA GLU A 25 -7.44 2.74 -0.17
C GLU A 25 -7.99 2.18 -1.49
N LYS A 26 -7.89 2.94 -2.59
CA LYS A 26 -8.33 2.49 -3.93
C LYS A 26 -7.64 1.20 -4.37
N ARG A 27 -6.40 1.00 -3.93
CA ARG A 27 -5.57 -0.16 -4.28
C ARG A 27 -5.26 -1.00 -3.05
N PHE A 28 -6.18 -1.04 -2.08
CA PHE A 28 -5.91 -1.69 -0.81
C PHE A 28 -5.56 -3.18 -0.96
N ASN A 29 -6.17 -3.88 -1.92
CA ASN A 29 -5.83 -5.28 -2.20
C ASN A 29 -4.38 -5.49 -2.67
N ILE A 30 -3.75 -4.47 -3.28
CA ILE A 30 -2.32 -4.49 -3.64
C ILE A 30 -1.47 -4.25 -2.39
N TRP A 31 -1.87 -3.30 -1.55
CA TRP A 31 -1.10 -2.92 -0.37
C TRP A 31 -1.24 -3.89 0.80
N LEU A 32 -2.38 -4.58 0.93
CA LEU A 32 -2.67 -5.51 2.01
C LEU A 32 -1.62 -6.63 2.16
N PRO A 33 -1.27 -7.41 1.12
CA PRO A 33 -0.24 -8.43 1.23
C PRO A 33 1.16 -7.85 1.50
N VAL A 34 1.45 -6.64 1.01
CA VAL A 34 2.73 -5.96 1.27
C VAL A 34 2.85 -5.55 2.74
N ILE A 35 1.82 -4.89 3.28
CA ILE A 35 1.79 -4.43 4.69
C ILE A 35 1.81 -5.62 5.65
N ALA A 36 1.12 -6.71 5.31
CA ALA A 36 1.13 -7.94 6.10
C ALA A 36 2.46 -8.72 5.98
N GLY A 37 3.39 -8.31 5.11
CA GLY A 37 4.65 -8.99 4.87
C GLY A 37 4.47 -10.39 4.27
N ILE A 38 3.48 -10.55 3.39
CA ILE A 38 3.22 -11.78 2.63
C ILE A 38 3.95 -11.77 1.29
N ALA A 39 4.05 -10.59 0.66
CA ALA A 39 4.71 -10.40 -0.63
C ALA A 39 5.41 -9.03 -0.68
N THR A 40 6.41 -8.87 -1.53
CA THR A 40 7.01 -7.57 -1.84
C THR A 40 6.13 -6.78 -2.83
N LYS A 41 6.42 -5.50 -3.00
CA LYS A 41 5.71 -4.67 -3.98
C LYS A 41 5.94 -5.19 -5.41
N GLU A 42 7.17 -5.60 -5.72
CA GLU A 42 7.56 -6.12 -7.03
C GLU A 42 6.81 -7.42 -7.36
N GLU A 43 6.63 -8.29 -6.36
CA GLU A 43 5.85 -9.53 -6.51
C GLU A 43 4.38 -9.23 -6.80
N VAL A 44 3.77 -8.29 -6.06
CA VAL A 44 2.37 -7.90 -6.27
C VAL A 44 2.13 -7.23 -7.62
N GLU A 45 3.09 -6.47 -8.14
CA GLU A 45 2.96 -5.81 -9.45
C GLU A 45 3.00 -6.79 -10.63
N THR A 46 3.60 -7.97 -10.44
CA THR A 46 3.69 -9.02 -11.47
C THR A 46 2.67 -10.15 -11.29
N ALA A 47 1.97 -10.17 -10.16
CA ALA A 47 1.01 -11.22 -9.82
C ALA A 47 -0.22 -11.22 -10.74
N THR A 48 -0.70 -12.42 -11.04
CA THR A 48 -2.03 -12.59 -11.62
C THR A 48 -3.10 -12.18 -10.60
N SER A 49 -4.30 -11.86 -11.09
CA SER A 49 -5.45 -11.56 -10.22
C SER A 49 -5.79 -12.70 -9.27
N TYR A 50 -5.53 -13.94 -9.67
CA TYR A 50 -5.75 -15.14 -8.85
C TYR A 50 -4.75 -15.23 -7.69
N GLU A 51 -3.45 -15.08 -7.97
CA GLU A 51 -2.40 -15.07 -6.94
C GLU A 51 -2.61 -13.93 -5.95
N LEU A 52 -2.92 -12.73 -6.45
CA LEU A 52 -3.21 -11.57 -5.62
C LEU A 52 -4.38 -11.82 -4.66
N ALA A 53 -5.46 -12.47 -5.15
CA ALA A 53 -6.61 -12.82 -4.32
C ALA A 53 -6.23 -13.79 -3.18
N ILE A 54 -5.40 -14.79 -3.48
CA ILE A 54 -4.89 -15.73 -2.47
C ILE A 54 -4.05 -15.01 -1.42
N TRP A 55 -3.11 -14.16 -1.84
CA TRP A 55 -2.24 -13.44 -0.90
C TRP A 55 -3.01 -12.45 -0.02
N CYS A 56 -4.04 -11.81 -0.56
CA CYS A 56 -4.96 -11.01 0.23
C CYS A 56 -5.64 -11.85 1.33
N GLU A 57 -6.05 -13.06 1.00
CA GLU A 57 -6.72 -13.95 1.95
C GLU A 57 -5.76 -14.43 3.04
N VAL A 58 -4.54 -14.84 2.67
CA VAL A 58 -3.48 -15.19 3.63
C VAL A 58 -3.15 -14.00 4.54
N ALA A 59 -3.07 -12.78 3.98
CA ALA A 59 -2.84 -11.57 4.76
C ALA A 59 -3.95 -11.31 5.78
N ARG A 60 -5.23 -11.49 5.40
CA ARG A 60 -6.36 -11.37 6.34
C ARG A 60 -6.28 -12.40 7.46
N GLN A 61 -6.01 -13.66 7.13
CA GLN A 61 -5.86 -14.72 8.14
C GLN A 61 -4.71 -14.44 9.10
N LYS A 62 -3.55 -13.96 8.59
CA LYS A 62 -2.43 -13.54 9.44
C LYS A 62 -2.82 -12.41 10.39
N ILE A 63 -3.51 -11.38 9.89
CA ILE A 63 -3.97 -10.27 10.71
C ILE A 63 -4.92 -10.77 11.80
N GLU A 64 -5.84 -11.67 11.46
CA GLU A 64 -6.80 -12.24 12.43
C GLU A 64 -6.08 -13.04 13.52
N LEU A 65 -5.14 -13.90 13.15
CA LEU A 65 -4.32 -14.66 14.11
C LEU A 65 -3.55 -13.71 15.04
N MET A 66 -2.96 -12.64 14.51
CA MET A 66 -2.22 -11.65 15.31
C MET A 66 -3.12 -10.82 16.25
N ARG A 67 -4.41 -10.70 15.97
CA ARG A 67 -5.39 -10.02 16.85
C ARG A 67 -5.87 -10.89 18.00
N GLY A 68 -5.33 -12.10 18.15
CA GLY A 68 -5.75 -13.09 19.15
C GLY A 68 -6.71 -14.13 18.59
N GLY A 69 -6.59 -14.47 17.31
CA GLY A 69 -7.31 -15.58 16.69
C GLY A 69 -6.87 -16.91 17.29
N VAL A 70 -7.62 -17.34 18.30
CA VAL A 70 -7.48 -18.50 19.22
C VAL A 70 -6.46 -18.33 20.34
#